data_AF-A0A2D3VHV2-F1
#
_entry.id   AF-A0A2D3VHV2-F1
#
_cell.length_a   1.000
_cell.length_b   1.000
_cell.length_c   1.000
_cell.angle_alpha   90.00
_cell.angle_beta   90.00
_cell.angle_gamma   90.00
#
_symmetry.space_group_name_H-M   'P 1'
#
loop_
_entity.id
_entity.type
_entity.pdbx_description
1 polymer ?
#
loop_
_entity_poly.entity_id
_entity_poly.type
_entity_poly.pdbx_seq_one_letter_code
_entity_poly.pdbx_strand_id
1 'polypeptide(L)'
;MAPIDALNAKQVFTLLAGTYSLLNTSSSLNGTSIPDRPYGKNPVGILTYSESGYMSATITATEPEFRPESLSFPFLDSQSDADWALVGKHGIAYAGPLQLSDAIPATETHGQIFHGPLIVANVPAWVGDEQRRNYTLFDCGKLLKIDSERGGGYRGVLWWEKLD
;
A
#
# COMPACT_ATOMS: atom_id res chain seq x y z
N MET A 1 23.73 -14.66 -23.18
CA MET A 1 22.63 -14.04 -22.40
C MET A 1 22.92 -12.55 -22.39
N ALA A 2 22.08 -11.72 -23.01
CA ALA A 2 22.25 -10.28 -22.93
C ALA A 2 22.03 -9.84 -21.46
N PRO A 3 22.74 -8.82 -20.96
CA PRO A 3 22.42 -8.26 -19.66
C PRO A 3 20.97 -7.74 -19.70
N ILE A 4 20.18 -8.08 -18.68
CA ILE A 4 18.88 -7.46 -18.48
C ILE A 4 19.19 -6.03 -18.05
N ASP A 5 19.00 -5.08 -18.96
CA ASP A 5 19.23 -3.68 -18.65
C ASP A 5 18.26 -3.23 -17.55
N ALA A 6 18.80 -2.56 -16.53
CA ALA A 6 17.98 -2.01 -15.45
C ALA A 6 17.04 -0.92 -16.01
N LEU A 7 15.78 -0.95 -15.58
CA LEU A 7 14.79 0.04 -15.98
C LEU A 7 15.05 1.38 -15.27
N ASN A 8 14.82 2.49 -15.98
CA ASN A 8 14.79 3.82 -15.37
C ASN A 8 13.43 4.13 -14.73
N ALA A 9 13.35 5.24 -13.98
CA ALA A 9 12.14 5.63 -13.25
C ALA A 9 10.89 5.72 -14.13
N LYS A 10 10.97 6.35 -15.31
CA LYS A 10 9.83 6.48 -16.22
C LYS A 10 9.32 5.11 -16.69
N GLN A 11 10.24 4.20 -17.03
CA GLN A 11 9.88 2.84 -17.44
C GLN A 11 9.21 2.08 -16.29
N VAL A 12 9.71 2.20 -15.06
CA VAL A 12 9.11 1.57 -13.88
C VAL A 12 7.72 2.15 -13.58
N PHE A 13 7.53 3.46 -13.70
CA PHE A 13 6.24 4.09 -13.45
C PHE A 13 5.20 3.66 -14.49
N THR A 14 5.57 3.61 -15.78
CA THR A 14 4.70 3.05 -16.83
C THR A 14 4.39 1.58 -16.59
N LEU A 15 5.39 0.78 -16.18
CA LEU A 15 5.22 -0.64 -15.89
C LEU A 15 4.23 -0.89 -14.74
N LEU A 16 4.30 -0.08 -13.67
CA LEU A 16 3.44 -0.21 -12.51
C LEU A 16 2.12 0.56 -12.63
N ALA A 17 1.95 1.39 -13.65
CA ALA A 17 0.77 2.24 -13.76
C ALA A 17 -0.51 1.41 -13.88
N GLY A 18 -1.50 1.83 -13.10
CA GLY A 18 -2.81 1.20 -13.07
C GLY A 18 -3.47 1.26 -11.71
N THR A 19 -4.65 0.68 -11.64
CA THR A 19 -5.47 0.55 -10.43
C THR A 19 -5.44 -0.90 -9.99
N TYR A 20 -5.24 -1.12 -8.70
CA TYR A 20 -5.11 -2.45 -8.12
C TYR A 20 -6.06 -2.65 -6.96
N SER A 21 -6.68 -3.82 -6.86
CA SER A 21 -7.49 -4.25 -5.72
C SER A 21 -6.69 -5.16 -4.79
N LEU A 22 -6.85 -4.98 -3.48
CA LEU A 22 -6.18 -5.81 -2.48
C LEU A 22 -6.78 -7.23 -2.49
N LEU A 23 -5.92 -8.25 -2.66
CA LEU A 23 -6.30 -9.66 -2.55
C LEU A 23 -6.08 -10.20 -1.14
N ASN A 24 -4.91 -9.91 -0.56
CA ASN A 24 -4.56 -10.42 0.77
C ASN A 24 -3.42 -9.62 1.39
N THR A 25 -3.33 -9.68 2.71
CA THR A 25 -2.23 -9.14 3.51
C THR A 25 -1.71 -10.21 4.47
N SER A 26 -0.41 -10.19 4.73
CA SER A 26 0.21 -11.05 5.73
C SER A 26 1.34 -10.32 6.42
N SER A 27 1.53 -10.66 7.69
CA SER A 27 2.61 -10.12 8.51
C SER A 27 3.46 -11.25 9.07
N SER A 28 4.76 -10.98 9.21
CA SER A 28 5.71 -11.88 9.84
C SER A 28 6.69 -11.10 10.72
N LEU A 29 7.17 -11.75 11.78
CA LEU A 29 8.24 -11.30 12.64
C LEU A 29 9.37 -12.31 12.60
N ASN A 30 10.55 -11.91 12.14
CA ASN A 30 11.73 -12.78 12.00
C ASN A 30 11.41 -14.07 11.22
N GLY A 31 10.62 -13.94 10.14
CA GLY A 31 10.20 -15.07 9.30
C GLY A 31 9.06 -15.92 9.85
N THR A 32 8.61 -15.68 11.09
CA THR A 32 7.45 -16.36 11.69
C THR A 32 6.18 -15.57 11.42
N SER A 33 5.14 -16.21 10.88
CA SER A 33 3.85 -15.54 10.65
C SER A 33 3.25 -15.05 11.97
N ILE A 34 2.75 -13.81 11.97
CA ILE A 34 2.05 -13.20 13.10
C ILE A 34 0.67 -12.71 12.63
N PRO A 35 -0.30 -12.54 13.56
CA PRO A 35 -1.61 -12.01 13.19
C PRO A 35 -1.51 -10.64 12.53
N ASP A 36 -2.02 -10.54 11.30
CA ASP A 36 -2.16 -9.29 10.58
C ASP A 36 -3.57 -8.74 10.79
N ARG A 37 -3.70 -7.82 11.75
CA ARG A 37 -5.00 -7.27 12.21
C ARG A 37 -5.19 -5.75 12.12
N PRO A 38 -4.20 -4.90 11.74
CA PRO A 38 -4.46 -3.47 11.58
C PRO A 38 -5.66 -3.17 10.68
N TYR A 39 -5.90 -3.97 9.64
CA TYR A 39 -6.95 -3.75 8.65
C TYR A 39 -8.18 -4.66 8.82
N GLY A 40 -8.39 -5.24 10.00
CA GLY A 40 -9.45 -6.25 10.18
C GLY A 40 -9.05 -7.64 9.65
N LYS A 41 -10.00 -8.57 9.63
CA LYS A 41 -9.82 -9.95 9.12
C LYS A 41 -10.02 -10.03 7.61
N ASN A 42 -10.90 -9.21 7.06
CA ASN A 42 -11.23 -9.19 5.64
C ASN A 42 -11.02 -7.78 5.04
N PRO A 43 -9.78 -7.29 4.97
CA PRO A 43 -9.52 -5.96 4.46
C PRO A 43 -9.84 -5.85 2.97
N VAL A 44 -10.28 -4.67 2.57
CA VAL A 44 -10.37 -4.25 1.17
C VAL A 44 -9.47 -3.04 0.95
N GLY A 45 -8.95 -2.88 -0.26
CA GLY A 45 -8.12 -1.74 -0.56
C GLY A 45 -7.95 -1.47 -2.04
N ILE A 46 -7.59 -0.23 -2.34
CA ILE A 46 -7.22 0.26 -3.66
C ILE A 46 -5.81 0.83 -3.57
N LEU A 47 -4.96 0.42 -4.51
CA LEU A 47 -3.65 1.00 -4.76
C LEU A 47 -3.65 1.52 -6.19
N THR A 48 -3.28 2.77 -6.38
CA THR A 48 -3.14 3.37 -7.71
C THR A 48 -1.72 3.84 -7.88
N TYR A 49 -1.13 3.52 -9.03
CA TYR A 49 0.10 4.13 -9.52
C TYR A 49 -0.22 4.88 -10.81
N SER A 50 0.24 6.12 -10.92
CA SER A 50 0.12 6.89 -12.15
C SER A 50 1.43 6.88 -12.93
N GLU A 51 1.34 6.94 -14.27
CA GLU A 51 2.52 7.14 -15.12
C GLU A 51 3.26 8.45 -14.84
N SER A 52 2.55 9.44 -14.28
CA SER A 52 3.13 10.73 -13.87
C SER A 52 4.01 10.65 -12.62
N GLY A 53 4.16 9.47 -12.01
CA GLY A 53 5.01 9.28 -10.83
C GLY A 53 4.33 9.68 -9.54
N TYR A 54 3.03 9.44 -9.40
CA TYR A 54 2.29 9.56 -8.15
C TYR A 54 1.66 8.23 -7.79
N MET A 55 1.31 8.09 -6.51
CA MET A 55 0.62 6.92 -6.01
C MET A 55 -0.37 7.29 -4.91
N SER A 56 -1.39 6.46 -4.73
CA SER A 56 -2.24 6.48 -3.55
C SER A 56 -2.56 5.04 -3.11
N ALA A 57 -2.66 4.82 -1.80
CA ALA A 57 -3.11 3.56 -1.23
C ALA A 57 -4.17 3.85 -0.18
N THR A 58 -5.28 3.12 -0.27
CA THR A 58 -6.33 3.11 0.75
C THR A 58 -6.65 1.67 1.09
N ILE A 59 -6.61 1.29 2.37
CA ILE A 59 -6.97 -0.03 2.86
C ILE A 59 -7.85 0.15 4.09
N THR A 60 -8.90 -0.65 4.23
CA THR A 60 -9.74 -0.62 5.42
C THR A 60 -10.35 -1.97 5.74
N ALA A 61 -10.69 -2.15 7.01
CA ALA A 61 -11.56 -3.22 7.49
C ALA A 61 -12.90 -3.25 6.75
N THR A 62 -13.60 -4.37 6.80
CA THR A 62 -14.99 -4.50 6.31
C THR A 62 -15.96 -4.83 7.43
N GLU A 63 -15.45 -5.14 8.60
CA GLU A 63 -16.22 -5.54 9.75
C GLU A 63 -17.02 -4.37 10.33
N PRO A 64 -18.33 -4.53 10.58
CA PRO A 64 -19.17 -3.46 11.15
C PRO A 64 -18.66 -2.94 12.49
N GLU A 65 -18.04 -3.78 13.33
CA GLU A 65 -17.45 -3.34 14.60
C GLU A 65 -16.28 -2.36 14.46
N PHE A 66 -15.65 -2.32 13.29
CA PHE A 66 -14.58 -1.37 12.95
C PHE A 66 -15.07 -0.24 12.04
N ARG A 67 -16.27 -0.37 11.48
CA ARG A 67 -16.90 0.58 10.55
C ARG A 67 -18.38 0.74 10.86
N PRO A 68 -18.73 1.46 11.94
CA PRO A 68 -20.13 1.64 12.33
C PRO A 68 -20.95 2.32 11.21
N GLU A 69 -22.03 1.67 10.77
CA GLU A 69 -22.89 2.13 9.66
C GLU A 69 -23.68 3.41 10.00
N SER A 70 -23.74 3.78 11.29
CA SER A 70 -24.35 5.02 11.77
C SER A 70 -23.56 6.28 11.43
N LEU A 71 -22.29 6.14 11.02
CA LEU A 71 -21.44 7.25 10.61
C LEU A 71 -21.81 7.76 9.21
N SER A 72 -21.73 9.07 9.01
CA SER A 72 -22.06 9.73 7.74
C SER A 72 -21.03 10.78 7.41
N PHE A 73 -20.89 11.14 6.13
CA PHE A 73 -20.13 12.30 5.71
C PHE A 73 -21.07 13.39 5.15
N PRO A 74 -20.97 14.65 5.59
CA PRO A 74 -20.11 15.13 6.68
C PRO A 74 -20.53 14.54 8.04
N PHE A 75 -19.62 14.63 9.02
CA PHE A 75 -19.92 14.18 10.38
C PHE A 75 -21.08 14.99 10.97
N LEU A 76 -21.85 14.35 11.86
CA LEU A 76 -22.91 14.99 12.64
C LEU A 76 -22.45 15.07 14.10
N ASP A 77 -22.78 16.17 14.80
CA ASP A 77 -22.42 16.35 16.21
C ASP A 77 -23.00 15.25 17.13
N SER A 78 -24.05 14.56 16.69
CA SER A 78 -24.65 13.42 17.40
C SER A 78 -23.87 12.11 17.24
N GLN A 79 -22.92 12.03 16.32
CA GLN A 79 -22.09 10.83 16.09
C GLN A 79 -20.91 10.82 17.08
N SER A 80 -20.54 9.63 17.54
CA SER A 80 -19.47 9.49 18.52
C SER A 80 -18.08 9.66 17.88
N ASP A 81 -17.23 10.47 18.49
CA ASP A 81 -15.79 10.51 18.18
C ASP A 81 -15.13 9.14 18.32
N ALA A 82 -15.62 8.29 19.24
CA ALA A 82 -15.10 6.94 19.43
C ALA A 82 -15.36 6.06 18.20
N ASP A 83 -16.54 6.18 17.59
CA ASP A 83 -16.90 5.44 16.37
C ASP A 83 -16.04 5.90 15.19
N TRP A 84 -15.87 7.22 15.03
CA TRP A 84 -14.93 7.78 14.04
C TRP A 84 -13.49 7.31 14.25
N ALA A 85 -13.04 7.25 15.51
CA ALA A 85 -11.72 6.77 15.85
C ALA A 85 -11.52 5.29 15.52
N LEU A 86 -12.57 4.45 15.60
CA LEU A 86 -12.49 3.05 15.16
C LEU A 86 -12.20 2.95 13.66
N VAL A 87 -12.90 3.73 12.84
CA VAL A 87 -12.66 3.80 11.39
C VAL A 87 -11.21 4.21 11.10
N GLY A 88 -10.72 5.24 11.80
CA GLY A 88 -9.34 5.72 11.65
C GLY A 88 -8.27 4.71 12.08
N LYS A 89 -8.52 3.92 13.13
CA LYS A 89 -7.60 2.87 13.62
C LYS A 89 -7.53 1.67 12.69
N HIS A 90 -8.61 1.39 11.96
CA HIS A 90 -8.75 0.25 11.06
C HIS A 90 -8.80 0.63 9.58
N GLY A 91 -8.29 1.82 9.28
CA GLY A 91 -8.13 2.35 7.94
C GLY A 91 -6.75 2.96 7.77
N ILE A 92 -6.21 2.85 6.56
CA ILE A 92 -5.03 3.60 6.16
C ILE A 92 -5.28 4.21 4.80
N ALA A 93 -4.93 5.47 4.66
CA ALA A 93 -5.05 6.21 3.42
C ALA A 93 -3.85 7.15 3.32
N TYR A 94 -3.07 7.01 2.26
CA TYR A 94 -1.95 7.90 2.00
C TYR A 94 -1.71 8.06 0.50
N ALA A 95 -1.11 9.19 0.11
CA ALA A 95 -0.72 9.44 -1.26
C ALA A 95 0.48 10.39 -1.33
N GLY A 96 1.23 10.30 -2.42
CA GLY A 96 2.40 11.12 -2.65
C GLY A 96 3.09 10.74 -3.96
N PRO A 97 4.28 11.28 -4.22
CA PRO A 97 5.11 10.87 -5.33
C PRO A 97 5.46 9.38 -5.23
N LEU A 98 5.69 8.77 -6.38
CA LEU A 98 6.32 7.48 -6.53
C LEU A 98 7.77 7.73 -6.93
N GLN A 99 8.72 7.10 -6.25
CA GLN A 99 10.14 7.21 -6.58
C GLN A 99 10.75 5.84 -6.81
N LEU A 100 11.70 5.77 -7.73
CA LEU A 100 12.53 4.59 -7.94
C LEU A 100 13.70 4.62 -6.94
N SER A 101 13.98 3.48 -6.31
CA SER A 101 15.17 3.31 -5.48
C SER A 101 16.32 2.71 -6.29
N ASP A 102 17.52 3.25 -6.11
CA ASP A 102 18.74 2.69 -6.70
C ASP A 102 19.34 1.53 -5.89
N ALA A 103 18.74 1.18 -4.73
CA ALA A 103 19.26 0.15 -3.84
C ALA A 103 19.06 -1.28 -4.39
N ILE A 104 18.02 -1.50 -5.20
CA ILE A 104 17.74 -2.77 -5.88
C ILE A 104 17.44 -2.45 -7.34
N PRO A 105 18.28 -2.91 -8.30
CA PRO A 105 18.04 -2.66 -9.71
C PRO A 105 16.65 -3.10 -10.15
N ALA A 106 15.91 -2.17 -10.76
CA ALA A 106 14.59 -2.45 -11.30
C ALA A 106 14.67 -3.24 -12.61
N THR A 107 13.81 -4.25 -12.72
CA THR A 107 13.58 -5.04 -13.92
C THR A 107 12.10 -5.00 -14.26
N GLU A 108 11.71 -5.63 -15.38
CA GLU A 108 10.30 -5.77 -15.77
C GLU A 108 9.44 -6.53 -14.75
N THR A 109 10.04 -7.23 -13.79
CA THR A 109 9.30 -8.07 -12.83
C THR A 109 9.59 -7.74 -11.37
N HIS A 110 10.66 -7.03 -11.03
CA HIS A 110 10.97 -6.72 -9.64
C HIS A 110 11.81 -5.46 -9.47
N GLY A 111 11.74 -4.84 -8.30
CA GLY A 111 12.61 -3.72 -7.93
C GLY A 111 12.21 -3.13 -6.58
N GLN A 112 12.79 -1.99 -6.24
CA GLN A 112 12.44 -1.23 -5.04
C GLN A 112 11.97 0.19 -5.41
N ILE A 113 10.88 0.61 -4.78
CA ILE A 113 10.28 1.93 -4.93
C ILE A 113 10.05 2.55 -3.54
N PHE A 114 9.85 3.85 -3.52
CA PHE A 114 9.32 4.57 -2.36
C PHE A 114 7.94 5.11 -2.68
N HIS A 115 6.99 4.92 -1.77
CA HIS A 115 5.79 5.75 -1.72
C HIS A 115 6.11 6.97 -0.86
N GLY A 116 6.18 8.15 -1.47
CA GLY A 116 6.47 9.41 -0.80
C GLY A 116 7.66 10.18 -1.39
N PRO A 117 8.06 11.30 -0.77
CA PRO A 117 7.55 11.87 0.47
C PRO A 117 6.02 12.05 0.48
N LEU A 118 5.33 11.46 1.46
CA LEU A 118 3.87 11.45 1.47
C LEU A 118 3.31 12.87 1.65
N ILE A 119 2.37 13.26 0.78
CA ILE A 119 1.74 14.58 0.79
C ILE A 119 0.49 14.54 1.68
N VAL A 120 -0.24 13.43 1.63
CA VAL A 120 -1.42 13.18 2.45
C VAL A 120 -1.28 11.82 3.12
N ALA A 121 -1.62 11.75 4.41
CA ALA A 121 -1.68 10.51 5.17
C ALA A 121 -2.68 10.66 6.32
N ASN A 122 -3.54 9.66 6.54
CA ASN A 122 -4.41 9.62 7.71
C ASN A 122 -3.63 9.33 9.01
N VAL A 123 -2.41 8.78 8.90
CA VAL A 123 -1.42 8.71 9.98
C VAL A 123 -0.55 9.97 9.89
N PRO A 124 -0.77 11.00 10.73
CA PRO A 124 -0.17 12.31 10.50
C PRO A 124 1.36 12.31 10.55
N ALA A 125 1.94 11.42 11.36
CA ALA A 125 3.40 11.28 11.49
C ALA A 125 4.08 10.79 10.21
N TRP A 126 3.34 10.26 9.22
CA TRP A 126 3.90 9.78 7.96
C TRP A 126 4.00 10.86 6.88
N VAL A 127 3.42 12.05 7.10
CA VAL A 127 3.51 13.14 6.13
C VAL A 127 4.96 13.58 6.00
N GLY A 128 5.47 13.64 4.78
CA GLY A 128 6.86 13.92 4.47
C GLY A 128 7.78 12.69 4.50
N ASP A 129 7.34 11.54 5.02
CA ASP A 129 8.13 10.32 5.07
C ASP A 129 8.04 9.52 3.76
N GLU A 130 9.04 8.67 3.56
CA GLU A 130 9.09 7.70 2.46
C GLU A 130 8.82 6.29 2.96
N GLN A 131 7.94 5.59 2.27
CA GLN A 131 7.59 4.21 2.56
C GLN A 131 8.32 3.29 1.59
N ARG A 132 9.38 2.63 2.05
CA ARG A 132 10.17 1.69 1.23
C ARG A 132 9.35 0.44 0.89
N ARG A 133 9.27 0.08 -0.38
CA ARG A 133 8.53 -1.08 -0.88
C ARG A 133 9.34 -1.83 -1.93
N ASN A 134 9.41 -3.15 -1.83
CA ASN A 134 9.87 -3.98 -2.94
C ASN A 134 8.65 -4.46 -3.73
N TYR A 135 8.66 -4.24 -5.04
CA TYR A 135 7.61 -4.76 -5.91
C TYR A 135 8.06 -6.06 -6.57
N THR A 136 7.10 -6.94 -6.82
CA THR A 136 7.28 -8.08 -7.73
C THR A 136 6.00 -8.28 -8.52
N LEU A 137 6.12 -8.32 -9.85
CA LEU A 137 5.02 -8.56 -10.77
C LEU A 137 4.99 -10.03 -11.16
N PHE A 138 3.80 -10.59 -11.18
CA PHE A 138 3.51 -11.94 -11.64
C PHE A 138 2.44 -11.90 -12.74
N ASP A 139 2.26 -13.02 -13.45
CA ASP A 139 1.21 -13.21 -14.45
C ASP A 139 1.13 -12.06 -15.47
N CYS A 140 2.29 -11.68 -16.02
CA CYS A 140 2.44 -10.58 -16.96
C CYS A 140 1.92 -9.23 -16.43
N GLY A 141 2.11 -8.97 -15.14
CA GLY A 141 1.74 -7.71 -14.48
C GLY A 141 0.31 -7.68 -13.92
N LYS A 142 -0.45 -8.77 -14.06
CA LYS A 142 -1.80 -8.89 -13.48
C LYS A 142 -1.78 -8.94 -11.95
N LEU A 143 -0.74 -9.54 -11.39
CA LEU A 143 -0.58 -9.65 -9.94
C LEU A 143 0.64 -8.84 -9.51
N LEU A 144 0.45 -8.04 -8.48
CA LEU A 144 1.49 -7.24 -7.85
C LEU A 144 1.64 -7.66 -6.39
N LYS A 145 2.85 -8.08 -6.03
CA LYS A 145 3.26 -8.24 -4.65
C LYS A 145 4.03 -7.00 -4.21
N ILE A 146 3.60 -6.42 -3.09
CA ILE A 146 4.32 -5.34 -2.39
C ILE A 146 4.82 -5.87 -1.06
N ASP A 147 6.13 -5.73 -0.84
CA ASP A 147 6.82 -6.18 0.35
C ASP A 147 7.42 -4.99 1.10
N SER A 148 7.28 -4.99 2.43
CA SER A 148 7.75 -3.92 3.30
C SER A 148 8.46 -4.51 4.52
N GLU A 149 9.71 -4.10 4.77
CA GLU A 149 10.37 -4.30 6.06
C GLU A 149 10.18 -3.01 6.90
N ARG A 150 9.81 -3.17 8.18
CA ARG A 150 9.42 -2.06 9.09
C ARG A 150 10.34 -1.88 10.30
N GLY A 151 11.56 -2.42 10.23
CA GLY A 151 12.53 -2.52 11.29
C GLY A 151 12.29 -3.72 12.21
N GLY A 152 13.35 -4.18 12.88
CA GLY A 152 13.28 -5.21 13.93
C GLY A 152 12.81 -6.58 13.45
N GLY A 153 12.88 -6.85 12.14
CA GLY A 153 12.44 -8.10 11.54
C GLY A 153 10.94 -8.19 11.26
N TYR A 154 10.21 -7.08 11.42
CA TYR A 154 8.81 -7.00 11.00
C TYR A 154 8.72 -6.83 9.49
N ARG A 155 7.93 -7.71 8.85
CA ARG A 155 7.69 -7.68 7.42
C ARG A 155 6.20 -7.81 7.11
N GLY A 156 5.72 -6.94 6.23
CA GLY A 156 4.37 -6.99 5.67
C GLY A 156 4.41 -7.33 4.18
N VAL A 157 3.51 -8.20 3.74
CA VAL A 157 3.37 -8.59 2.33
C VAL A 157 1.92 -8.41 1.92
N LEU A 158 1.70 -7.57 0.92
CA LEU A 158 0.38 -7.32 0.35
C LEU A 158 0.37 -7.82 -1.09
N TRP A 159 -0.70 -8.51 -1.45
CA TRP A 159 -0.97 -8.99 -2.80
C TRP A 159 -2.10 -8.20 -3.40
N TRP A 160 -1.92 -7.79 -4.66
CA TRP A 160 -2.83 -6.94 -5.37
C TRP A 160 -3.11 -7.50 -6.77
N GLU A 161 -4.34 -7.35 -7.24
CA GLU A 161 -4.75 -7.67 -8.62
C GLU A 161 -4.97 -6.37 -9.39
N LYS A 162 -4.42 -6.28 -10.59
CA LYS A 162 -4.62 -5.14 -11.48
C LYS A 162 -6.02 -5.17 -12.10
N LEU A 163 -6.69 -4.02 -12.13
CA LEU A 163 -8.07 -3.87 -12.62
C LEU A 163 -8.16 -3.31 -14.05
N ASP A 164 -7.11 -2.66 -14.55
CA ASP A 164 -7.05 -1.96 -15.85
C ASP A 164 -5.80 -2.26 -16.69
#